data_AF-A0A427YC98-F1
#
_entry.id   AF-A0A427YC98-F1
#
_cell.length_a   1.000
_cell.length_b   1.000
_cell.length_c   1.000
_cell.angle_alpha   90.00
_cell.angle_beta   90.00
_cell.angle_gamma   90.00
#
_symmetry.space_group_name_H-M   'P 1'
#
loop_
_entity.id
_entity.type
_entity.pdbx_description
1 polymer ?
#
loop_
_entity_poly.entity_id
_entity_poly.type
_entity_poly.pdbx_seq_one_letter_code
_entity_poly.pdbx_strand_id
1 'polypeptide(L)'
;MKVLMFRPTWGIPLEEWPALFRQAKELGFDGIEFNLHRAGPTEGHAGLKQLLDDLGLKVIIQTFSSWVNYEGPRPPGWTPQDHLETYRRHLASAKVFDPILINCQSGCDFWSREDSIAFYRGTFQVDRELGFSGKCPDPTDPGYAPELRFFENTWKKIIKANAERGDRDWISVMPEYGIYPYMPLHHPTSHSDLANSEGKRLRALLQEFASSLTA
;
A
#
# COMPACT_ATOMS: atom_id res chain seq x y z
N MET A 1 -17.64 -13.71 0.15
CA MET A 1 -16.45 -12.93 -0.23
C MET A 1 -15.45 -12.97 0.92
N LYS A 2 -14.18 -13.30 0.67
CA LYS A 2 -13.10 -13.35 1.66
C LYS A 2 -12.32 -12.04 1.66
N VAL A 3 -12.07 -11.47 2.84
CA VAL A 3 -11.22 -10.28 2.97
C VAL A 3 -9.81 -10.73 3.32
N LEU A 4 -8.85 -10.42 2.43
CA LEU A 4 -7.44 -10.71 2.65
C LEU A 4 -6.73 -9.43 3.11
N MET A 5 -6.07 -9.48 4.28
CA MET A 5 -5.34 -8.33 4.80
C MET A 5 -3.85 -8.43 4.49
N PHE A 6 -3.29 -7.35 3.96
CA PHE A 6 -1.88 -7.25 3.60
C PHE A 6 -1.16 -6.25 4.47
N ARG A 7 0.08 -6.59 4.88
CA ARG A 7 0.98 -5.68 5.60
C ARG A 7 1.95 -5.04 4.60
N PRO A 8 1.96 -3.71 4.42
CA PRO A 8 2.94 -3.07 3.56
C PRO A 8 4.32 -3.02 4.22
N THR A 9 5.38 -3.01 3.42
CA THR A 9 6.76 -2.74 3.89
C THR A 9 7.15 -1.26 3.82
N TRP A 10 6.18 -0.37 3.66
CA TRP A 10 6.42 1.05 3.36
C TRP A 10 7.25 1.75 4.45
N GLY A 11 8.40 2.27 4.03
CA GLY A 11 9.36 2.95 4.91
C GLY A 11 10.23 2.01 5.75
N ILE A 12 9.99 0.70 5.73
CA ILE A 12 10.73 -0.26 6.57
C ILE A 12 11.99 -0.72 5.82
N PRO A 13 13.20 -0.60 6.42
CA PRO A 13 14.45 -1.07 5.82
C PRO A 13 14.42 -2.56 5.49
N LEU A 14 15.10 -2.96 4.41
CA LEU A 14 15.06 -4.34 3.89
C LEU A 14 15.56 -5.36 4.93
N GLU A 15 16.56 -5.00 5.71
CA GLU A 15 17.14 -5.81 6.78
C GLU A 15 16.14 -6.16 7.89
N GLU A 16 15.07 -5.37 8.05
CA GLU A 16 14.02 -5.60 9.04
C GLU A 16 12.86 -6.44 8.49
N TRP A 17 12.78 -6.65 7.17
CA TRP A 17 11.67 -7.38 6.55
C TRP A 17 11.49 -8.80 7.10
N PRO A 18 12.54 -9.60 7.37
CA PRO A 18 12.35 -10.93 7.91
C PRO A 18 11.67 -10.96 9.29
N ALA A 19 11.93 -9.96 10.14
CA ALA A 19 11.26 -9.85 11.43
C ALA A 19 9.80 -9.41 11.24
N LEU A 20 9.58 -8.41 10.38
CA LEU A 20 8.25 -7.93 10.02
C LEU A 20 7.35 -9.04 9.48
N PHE A 21 7.87 -9.92 8.60
CA PHE A 21 7.07 -10.96 7.97
C PHE A 21 6.61 -12.01 8.98
N ARG A 22 7.49 -12.42 9.90
CA ARG A 22 7.13 -13.34 11.00
C ARG A 22 6.06 -12.72 11.89
N GLN A 23 6.24 -11.47 12.29
CA GLN A 23 5.25 -10.74 13.07
C GLN A 23 3.92 -10.63 12.33
N ALA A 24 3.93 -10.29 11.04
CA ALA A 24 2.73 -10.20 10.22
C ALA A 24 1.98 -11.53 10.19
N LYS A 25 2.70 -12.66 10.05
CA LYS A 25 2.11 -13.99 10.10
C LYS A 25 1.48 -14.30 11.46
N GLU A 26 2.17 -13.99 12.57
CA GLU A 26 1.66 -14.18 13.93
C GLU A 26 0.41 -13.34 14.22
N LEU A 27 0.36 -12.11 13.69
CA LEU A 27 -0.81 -11.23 13.73
C LEU A 27 -1.91 -11.65 12.75
N GLY A 28 -1.66 -12.73 11.99
CA GLY A 28 -2.60 -13.39 11.11
C GLY A 28 -2.73 -12.76 9.73
N PHE A 29 -1.91 -11.78 9.32
CA PHE A 29 -1.98 -11.19 7.97
C PHE A 29 -1.93 -12.28 6.88
N ASP A 30 -2.69 -12.07 5.81
CA ASP A 30 -2.78 -13.03 4.70
C ASP A 30 -1.58 -12.95 3.75
N GLY A 31 -0.87 -11.81 3.78
CA GLY A 31 0.26 -11.56 2.92
C GLY A 31 0.97 -10.24 3.17
N ILE A 32 2.00 -10.00 2.37
CA ILE A 32 2.84 -8.80 2.39
C ILE A 32 2.67 -8.05 1.07
N GLU A 33 2.55 -6.73 1.14
CA GLU A 33 2.82 -5.87 -0.01
C GLU A 33 4.21 -5.27 0.11
N PHE A 34 5.01 -5.34 -0.96
CA PHE A 34 6.26 -4.60 -1.00
C PHE A 34 6.58 -4.01 -2.37
N ASN A 35 7.36 -2.94 -2.34
CA ASN A 35 7.90 -2.29 -3.53
C ASN A 35 9.06 -3.12 -4.11
N LEU A 36 8.93 -3.56 -5.36
CA LEU A 36 9.93 -4.36 -6.07
C LEU A 36 11.34 -3.73 -6.03
N HIS A 37 11.40 -2.40 -6.12
CA HIS A 37 12.66 -1.66 -6.15
C HIS A 37 13.33 -1.51 -4.77
N ARG A 38 12.65 -1.97 -3.70
CA ARG A 38 13.18 -2.02 -2.33
C ARG A 38 13.49 -3.45 -1.89
N ALA A 39 13.22 -4.46 -2.71
CA ALA A 39 13.45 -5.89 -2.41
C ALA A 39 14.93 -6.32 -2.52
N GLY A 40 15.87 -5.37 -2.61
CA GLY A 40 17.29 -5.65 -2.77
C GLY A 40 17.66 -6.18 -4.16
N PRO A 41 18.92 -6.62 -4.32
CA PRO A 41 19.43 -7.12 -5.59
C PRO A 41 18.78 -8.47 -5.96
N THR A 42 18.73 -8.78 -7.25
CA THR A 42 18.01 -9.95 -7.80
C THR A 42 18.50 -11.28 -7.24
N GLU A 43 19.78 -11.37 -6.87
CA GLU A 43 20.41 -12.52 -6.24
C GLU A 43 19.78 -12.87 -4.88
N GLY A 44 19.25 -11.87 -4.18
CA GLY A 44 18.54 -12.04 -2.91
C GLY A 44 17.07 -12.44 -3.05
N HIS A 45 16.48 -12.33 -4.25
CA HIS A 45 15.03 -12.51 -4.44
C HIS A 45 14.59 -13.95 -4.14
N ALA A 46 15.41 -14.95 -4.48
CA ALA A 46 15.11 -16.35 -4.19
C ALA A 46 15.01 -16.62 -2.67
N GLY A 47 15.92 -16.04 -1.88
CA GLY A 47 15.89 -16.16 -0.41
C GLY A 47 14.68 -15.44 0.20
N LEU A 48 14.36 -14.24 -0.31
CA LEU A 48 13.18 -13.49 0.12
C LEU A 48 11.88 -14.24 -0.21
N LYS A 49 11.79 -14.84 -1.41
CA LYS A 49 10.65 -15.68 -1.83
C LYS A 49 10.53 -16.91 -0.94
N GLN A 50 11.62 -17.62 -0.66
CA GLN A 50 11.58 -18.80 0.22
C GLN A 50 11.02 -18.44 1.60
N LEU A 51 11.43 -17.29 2.17
CA LEU A 51 10.89 -16.84 3.45
C LEU A 51 9.38 -16.57 3.42
N LEU A 52 8.88 -15.95 2.35
CA LEU A 52 7.44 -15.70 2.17
C LEU A 52 6.65 -17.01 2.05
N ASP A 53 7.21 -18.00 1.33
CA ASP A 53 6.63 -19.33 1.16
C ASP A 53 6.60 -20.12 2.47
N ASP A 54 7.71 -20.12 3.22
CA ASP A 54 7.81 -20.79 4.52
C ASP A 54 6.79 -20.25 5.53
N LEU A 55 6.48 -18.96 5.45
CA LEU A 55 5.46 -18.31 6.27
C LEU A 55 4.04 -18.45 5.69
N GLY A 56 3.89 -18.96 4.46
CA GLY A 56 2.64 -19.03 3.74
C GLY A 56 1.96 -17.67 3.57
N LEU A 57 2.75 -16.62 3.33
CA LEU A 57 2.30 -15.25 3.11
C LEU A 57 2.13 -15.00 1.61
N LYS A 58 0.93 -14.55 1.19
CA LYS A 58 0.70 -14.11 -0.19
C LYS A 58 1.47 -12.84 -0.49
N VAL A 59 1.76 -12.58 -1.76
CA VAL A 59 2.53 -11.41 -2.17
C VAL A 59 1.71 -10.49 -3.07
N ILE A 60 1.74 -9.20 -2.75
CA ILE A 60 1.40 -8.12 -3.68
C ILE A 60 2.68 -7.36 -3.98
N ILE A 61 2.97 -7.13 -5.26
CA ILE A 61 4.14 -6.36 -5.66
C ILE A 61 3.70 -4.98 -6.12
N GLN A 62 4.25 -3.95 -5.48
CA GLN A 62 4.20 -2.59 -5.99
C GLN A 62 5.36 -2.34 -6.96
N THR A 63 5.09 -1.71 -8.10
CA THR A 63 6.11 -1.26 -9.05
C THR A 63 5.70 0.05 -9.72
N PHE A 64 6.63 0.67 -10.46
CA PHE A 64 6.41 1.92 -11.18
C PHE A 64 6.72 1.72 -12.65
N SER A 65 5.86 2.20 -13.53
CA SER A 65 6.09 2.09 -14.97
C SER A 65 6.68 3.37 -15.58
N SER A 66 6.86 4.46 -14.82
CA SER A 66 7.22 5.78 -15.37
C SER A 66 8.19 6.59 -14.52
N TRP A 67 8.07 6.55 -13.19
CA TRP A 67 8.95 7.27 -12.28
C TRP A 67 9.22 6.41 -11.03
N VAL A 68 10.29 5.64 -11.09
CA VAL A 68 10.65 4.67 -10.03
C VAL A 68 10.85 5.40 -8.71
N ASN A 69 10.09 5.00 -7.69
CA ASN A 69 10.12 5.55 -6.33
C ASN A 69 9.89 7.08 -6.23
N TYR A 70 9.48 7.75 -7.32
CA TYR A 70 9.48 9.21 -7.40
C TYR A 70 10.85 9.85 -7.09
N GLU A 71 11.94 9.10 -7.28
CA GLU A 71 13.29 9.58 -6.99
C GLU A 71 13.87 10.35 -8.18
N GLY A 72 14.54 11.47 -7.90
CA GLY A 72 15.18 12.29 -8.94
C GLY A 72 14.20 13.06 -9.83
N PRO A 73 14.68 13.71 -10.90
CA PRO A 73 13.82 14.39 -11.86
C PRO A 73 12.92 13.37 -12.59
N ARG A 74 11.62 13.68 -12.72
CA ARG A 74 10.71 12.87 -13.54
C ARG A 74 11.28 12.72 -14.96
N PRO A 75 11.36 11.49 -15.49
CA PRO A 75 11.89 11.27 -16.84
C PRO A 75 11.05 12.04 -17.89
N PRO A 76 11.65 12.97 -18.66
CA PRO A 76 10.92 13.73 -19.66
C PRO A 76 10.68 12.89 -20.92
N GLY A 77 9.58 13.17 -21.63
CA GLY A 77 9.34 12.65 -22.98
C GLY A 77 9.00 11.17 -23.09
N TRP A 78 8.64 10.50 -21.99
CA TRP A 78 8.23 9.09 -22.03
C TRP A 78 6.92 8.91 -22.81
N THR A 79 6.95 7.95 -23.73
CA THR A 79 5.79 7.53 -24.51
C THR A 79 5.08 6.35 -23.83
N PRO A 80 3.82 6.05 -24.17
CA PRO A 80 3.15 4.84 -23.68
C PRO A 80 3.94 3.54 -23.93
N GLN A 81 4.72 3.47 -25.03
CA GLN A 81 5.56 2.33 -25.36
C GLN A 81 6.71 2.15 -24.36
N ASP A 82 7.35 3.24 -23.92
CA ASP A 82 8.42 3.21 -22.91
C ASP A 82 7.89 2.72 -21.56
N HIS A 83 6.66 3.14 -21.21
CA HIS A 83 5.95 2.64 -20.02
C HIS A 83 5.69 1.14 -20.11
N LEU A 84 5.23 0.65 -21.27
CA LEU A 84 4.93 -0.78 -21.50
C LEU A 84 6.20 -1.64 -21.44
N GLU A 85 7.33 -1.15 -21.96
CA GLU A 85 8.61 -1.87 -21.88
C GLU A 85 9.10 -1.98 -20.42
N THR A 86 9.06 -0.87 -19.69
CA THR A 86 9.41 -0.83 -18.26
C THR A 86 8.49 -1.74 -17.45
N TYR A 87 7.18 -1.65 -17.69
CA TYR A 87 6.18 -2.52 -17.07
C TYR A 87 6.49 -4.00 -17.32
N ARG A 88 6.72 -4.39 -18.58
CA ARG A 88 7.07 -5.78 -18.96
C ARG A 88 8.31 -6.27 -18.21
N ARG A 89 9.37 -5.46 -18.15
CA ARG A 89 10.60 -5.80 -17.42
C ARG A 89 10.33 -6.01 -15.94
N HIS A 90 9.59 -5.11 -15.30
CA HIS A 90 9.28 -5.21 -13.88
C HIS A 90 8.41 -6.42 -13.57
N LEU A 91 7.44 -6.75 -14.42
CA LEU A 91 6.62 -7.96 -14.24
C LEU A 91 7.43 -9.24 -14.39
N ALA A 92 8.42 -9.27 -15.30
CA ALA A 92 9.32 -10.41 -15.43
C ALA A 92 10.12 -10.64 -14.14
N SER A 93 10.63 -9.58 -13.50
CA SER A 93 11.28 -9.66 -12.19
C SER A 93 10.30 -10.03 -11.07
N ALA A 94 9.12 -9.40 -11.03
CA ALA A 94 8.11 -9.64 -10.00
C ALA A 94 7.61 -11.09 -10.00
N LYS A 95 7.65 -11.77 -11.16
CA LYS A 95 7.22 -13.17 -11.31
C LYS A 95 7.92 -14.14 -10.36
N VAL A 96 9.16 -13.84 -9.95
CA VAL A 96 9.89 -14.63 -8.94
C VAL A 96 9.09 -14.79 -7.65
N PHE A 97 8.28 -13.78 -7.30
CA PHE A 97 7.54 -13.75 -6.06
C PHE A 97 6.14 -14.37 -6.13
N ASP A 98 5.73 -14.90 -7.29
CA ASP A 98 4.37 -15.43 -7.53
C ASP A 98 3.24 -14.51 -6.97
N PRO A 99 3.19 -13.23 -7.39
CA PRO A 99 2.29 -12.26 -6.80
C PRO A 99 0.83 -12.52 -7.19
N ILE A 100 -0.07 -12.38 -6.21
CA ILE A 100 -1.51 -12.51 -6.46
C ILE A 100 -2.11 -11.25 -7.10
N LEU A 101 -1.43 -10.10 -6.95
CA LEU A 101 -1.74 -8.81 -7.54
C LEU A 101 -0.47 -8.00 -7.78
N ILE A 102 -0.50 -7.15 -8.81
CA ILE A 102 0.52 -6.12 -9.06
C ILE A 102 -0.13 -4.75 -8.88
N ASN A 103 0.40 -3.94 -7.97
CA ASN A 103 0.07 -2.53 -7.83
C ASN A 103 1.06 -1.71 -8.68
N CYS A 104 0.66 -1.32 -9.90
CA CYS A 104 1.52 -0.54 -10.78
C CYS A 104 1.17 0.95 -10.72
N GLN A 105 2.08 1.76 -10.16
CA GLN A 105 1.97 3.21 -10.15
C GLN A 105 2.57 3.79 -11.44
N SER A 106 1.71 4.24 -12.35
CA SER A 106 2.10 4.68 -13.70
C SER A 106 2.18 6.20 -13.87
N GLY A 107 1.80 6.98 -12.85
CA GLY A 107 2.02 8.42 -12.71
C GLY A 107 1.96 9.21 -14.03
N CYS A 108 0.75 9.51 -14.51
CA CYS A 108 0.52 10.42 -15.63
C CYS A 108 -0.43 11.55 -15.21
N ASP A 109 0.08 12.47 -14.37
CA ASP A 109 -0.58 13.76 -14.17
C ASP A 109 -0.04 14.78 -15.18
N PHE A 110 -0.97 15.45 -15.87
CA PHE A 110 -0.83 16.25 -17.10
C PHE A 110 -0.11 17.59 -16.93
N TRP A 111 0.66 17.78 -15.86
CA TRP A 111 1.39 19.03 -15.59
C TRP A 111 2.87 18.90 -15.97
N SER A 112 3.48 20.01 -16.41
CA SER A 112 4.92 20.07 -16.61
C SER A 112 5.65 19.84 -15.28
N ARG A 113 6.93 19.43 -15.31
CA ARG A 113 7.72 19.25 -14.10
C ARG A 113 7.78 20.55 -13.28
N GLU A 114 7.92 21.67 -13.97
CA GLU A 114 7.97 23.00 -13.41
C GLU A 114 6.65 23.35 -12.73
N ASP A 115 5.51 23.06 -13.36
CA ASP A 115 4.18 23.29 -12.79
C ASP A 115 3.88 22.36 -11.60
N SER A 116 4.27 21.09 -11.67
CA SER A 116 4.15 20.16 -10.55
C SER A 116 5.01 20.63 -9.36
N ILE A 117 6.27 21.02 -9.59
CA ILE A 117 7.14 21.55 -8.53
C ILE A 117 6.58 22.85 -7.95
N ALA A 118 6.09 23.76 -8.80
CA ALA A 118 5.49 25.01 -8.37
C ALA A 118 4.26 24.76 -7.50
N PHE A 119 3.37 23.85 -7.93
CA PHE A 119 2.20 23.46 -7.15
C PHE A 119 2.59 22.79 -5.83
N TYR A 120 3.43 21.75 -5.84
CA TYR A 120 3.85 21.05 -4.60
C TYR A 120 4.59 21.98 -3.63
N ARG A 121 5.42 22.91 -4.11
CA ARG A 121 6.03 23.93 -3.24
C ARG A 121 4.98 24.88 -2.66
N GLY A 122 4.00 25.27 -3.48
CA GLY A 122 2.84 26.03 -3.05
C GLY A 122 2.03 25.30 -1.98
N THR A 123 1.80 23.99 -2.11
CA THR A 123 1.05 23.21 -1.12
C THR A 123 1.74 23.23 0.23
N PHE A 124 3.07 23.09 0.33
CA PHE A 124 3.78 23.20 1.63
C PHE A 124 3.72 24.59 2.26
N GLN A 125 3.63 25.65 1.46
CA GLN A 125 3.45 27.00 1.99
C GLN A 125 2.03 27.17 2.51
N VAL A 126 1.02 26.83 1.71
CA VAL A 126 -0.40 26.88 2.07
C VAL A 126 -0.69 25.98 3.28
N ASP A 127 -0.15 24.76 3.30
CA ASP A 127 -0.29 23.82 4.40
C ASP A 127 0.38 24.32 5.68
N ARG A 128 1.43 25.15 5.62
CA ARG A 128 2.03 25.76 6.81
C ARG A 128 1.22 26.96 7.28
N GLU A 129 0.82 27.82 6.34
CA GLU A 129 -0.03 29.00 6.61
C GLU A 129 -1.36 28.60 7.24
N LEU A 130 -1.97 27.51 6.76
CA LEU A 130 -3.27 27.02 7.21
C LEU A 130 -3.18 25.90 8.25
N GLY A 131 -1.97 25.42 8.57
CA GLY A 131 -1.75 24.38 9.58
C GLY A 131 -2.16 22.96 9.16
N PHE A 132 -2.08 22.60 7.88
CA PHE A 132 -2.38 21.27 7.31
C PHE A 132 -1.15 20.44 6.90
N SER A 133 0.08 20.89 7.19
CA SER A 133 1.32 20.21 6.73
C SER A 133 1.42 18.75 7.19
N GLY A 134 1.30 17.81 6.25
CA GLY A 134 1.56 16.38 6.48
C GLY A 134 0.68 15.73 7.54
N LYS A 135 -0.53 16.26 7.76
CA LYS A 135 -1.46 15.71 8.76
C LYS A 135 -2.19 14.50 8.18
N CYS A 136 -1.65 13.31 8.40
CA CYS A 136 -2.48 12.11 8.43
C CYS A 136 -3.24 12.14 9.78
N PRO A 137 -4.57 12.25 9.81
CA PRO A 137 -5.30 12.26 11.06
C PRO A 137 -5.14 10.91 11.76
N ASP A 138 -5.01 10.95 13.08
CA ASP A 138 -5.03 9.75 13.90
C ASP A 138 -6.40 9.06 13.73
N PRO A 139 -6.48 7.79 13.28
CA PRO A 139 -7.75 7.10 13.08
C PRO A 139 -8.53 6.90 14.39
N THR A 140 -7.90 7.06 15.56
CA THR A 140 -8.53 6.96 16.88
C THR A 140 -9.03 8.30 17.41
N ASP A 141 -8.69 9.41 16.77
CA ASP A 141 -9.16 10.75 17.17
C ASP A 141 -10.67 10.88 16.91
N PRO A 142 -11.49 11.12 17.96
CA PRO A 142 -12.94 11.23 17.82
C PRO A 142 -13.38 12.39 16.92
N GLY A 143 -12.52 13.40 16.72
CA GLY A 143 -12.76 14.51 15.80
C GLY A 143 -12.88 14.08 14.34
N TYR A 144 -12.25 12.97 13.96
CA TYR A 144 -12.29 12.40 12.60
C TYR A 144 -13.18 11.15 12.50
N ALA A 145 -14.00 10.87 13.51
CA ALA A 145 -14.90 9.72 13.50
C ALA A 145 -15.89 9.72 12.30
N PRO A 146 -16.42 10.86 11.82
CA PRO A 146 -17.22 10.90 10.59
C PRO A 146 -16.44 10.42 9.35
N GLU A 147 -15.20 10.87 9.18
CA GLU A 147 -14.30 10.54 8.08
C GLU A 147 -13.91 9.06 8.14
N LEU A 148 -13.56 8.56 9.33
CA LEU A 148 -13.26 7.14 9.55
C LEU A 148 -14.46 6.28 9.15
N ARG A 149 -15.67 6.61 9.62
CA ARG A 149 -16.90 5.90 9.24
C ARG A 149 -17.17 6.00 7.74
N PHE A 150 -16.89 7.14 7.12
CA PHE A 150 -17.02 7.30 5.67
C PHE A 150 -16.09 6.33 4.92
N PHE A 151 -14.81 6.25 5.32
CA PHE A 151 -13.85 5.30 4.74
C PHE A 151 -14.30 3.85 4.93
N GLU A 152 -14.70 3.47 6.14
CA GLU A 152 -15.19 2.12 6.44
C GLU A 152 -16.43 1.76 5.62
N ASN A 153 -17.40 2.68 5.53
CA ASN A 153 -18.61 2.47 4.73
C ASN A 153 -18.32 2.39 3.23
N THR A 154 -17.32 3.15 2.76
CA THR A 154 -16.86 3.09 1.37
C THR A 154 -16.25 1.72 1.08
N TRP A 155 -15.39 1.21 1.96
CA TRP A 155 -14.86 -0.15 1.84
C TRP A 155 -15.96 -1.22 1.84
N LYS A 156 -16.95 -1.11 2.72
CA LYS A 156 -18.12 -2.01 2.72
C LYS A 156 -18.87 -1.99 1.38
N LYS A 157 -19.09 -0.81 0.79
CA LYS A 157 -19.70 -0.69 -0.55
C LYS A 157 -18.86 -1.35 -1.64
N ILE A 158 -17.54 -1.18 -1.61
CA ILE A 158 -16.61 -1.83 -2.56
C ILE A 158 -16.67 -3.35 -2.41
N ILE A 159 -16.64 -3.87 -1.18
CA ILE A 159 -16.74 -5.32 -0.89
C ILE A 159 -18.07 -5.86 -1.42
N LYS A 160 -19.19 -5.17 -1.14
CA LYS A 160 -20.51 -5.56 -1.64
C LYS A 160 -20.55 -5.61 -3.16
N ALA A 161 -20.06 -4.55 -3.83
CA ALA A 161 -20.06 -4.49 -5.28
C ALA A 161 -19.19 -5.61 -5.90
N ASN A 162 -18.03 -5.94 -5.30
CA ASN A 162 -17.21 -7.06 -5.75
C ASN A 162 -17.91 -8.42 -5.53
N ALA A 163 -18.60 -8.58 -4.40
CA ALA A 163 -19.36 -9.80 -4.11
C ALA A 163 -20.52 -10.01 -5.11
N GLU A 164 -21.23 -8.94 -5.46
CA GLU A 164 -22.33 -8.99 -6.43
C GLU A 164 -21.86 -9.26 -7.86
N ARG A 165 -20.66 -8.78 -8.24
CA ARG A 165 -20.05 -9.10 -9.54
C ARG A 165 -19.70 -10.57 -9.66
N GLY A 166 -19.18 -11.18 -8.60
CA GLY A 166 -18.85 -12.61 -8.56
C GLY A 166 -17.60 -13.01 -9.37
N ASP A 167 -16.83 -12.04 -9.91
CA ASP A 167 -15.61 -12.31 -10.69
C ASP A 167 -14.51 -13.03 -9.87
N ARG A 168 -14.50 -12.79 -8.55
CA ARG A 168 -13.59 -13.40 -7.58
C ARG A 168 -14.31 -13.59 -6.24
N ASP A 169 -13.87 -14.58 -5.47
CA ASP A 169 -14.38 -14.87 -4.13
C ASP A 169 -13.58 -14.14 -3.03
N TRP A 170 -12.57 -13.34 -3.38
CA TRP A 170 -11.73 -12.58 -2.44
C TRP A 170 -11.46 -11.12 -2.87
N ILE A 171 -11.16 -10.26 -1.89
CA ILE A 171 -10.70 -8.88 -2.07
C ILE A 171 -9.58 -8.56 -1.08
N SER A 172 -8.57 -7.81 -1.53
CA SER A 172 -7.45 -7.35 -0.68
C SER A 172 -7.73 -5.98 -0.08
N VAL A 173 -7.40 -5.80 1.20
CA VAL A 173 -7.43 -4.51 1.89
C VAL A 173 -6.07 -4.27 2.54
N MET A 174 -5.55 -3.05 2.39
CA MET A 174 -4.28 -2.63 2.96
C MET A 174 -4.46 -1.29 3.70
N PRO A 175 -4.16 -1.24 5.00
CA PRO A 175 -4.05 0.04 5.69
C PRO A 175 -2.71 0.70 5.33
N GLU A 176 -2.77 1.90 4.77
CA GLU A 176 -1.62 2.67 4.28
C GLU A 176 -0.84 3.37 5.41
N TYR A 177 -0.51 2.66 6.49
CA TYR A 177 0.33 3.19 7.56
C TYR A 177 1.79 2.77 7.34
N GLY A 178 2.67 3.76 7.24
CA GLY A 178 4.12 3.59 7.09
C GLY A 178 4.88 4.70 7.82
N ILE A 179 6.20 4.73 7.70
CA ILE A 179 7.00 5.86 8.21
C ILE A 179 6.49 7.17 7.56
N TYR A 180 6.76 8.30 8.21
CA TYR A 180 6.55 9.63 7.64
C TYR A 180 6.84 9.67 6.11
N PRO A 181 5.92 10.21 5.29
CA PRO A 181 4.74 11.00 5.66
C PRO A 181 3.45 10.20 5.90
N TYR A 182 3.49 8.87 5.88
CA TYR A 182 2.30 8.00 6.00
C TYR A 182 1.86 7.72 7.45
N MET A 183 2.54 8.31 8.43
CA MET A 183 2.24 8.15 9.85
C MET A 183 1.41 9.34 10.35
N PRO A 184 0.34 9.13 11.13
CA PRO A 184 -0.32 10.21 11.85
C PRO A 184 0.64 10.95 12.77
N LEU A 185 0.61 12.28 12.69
CA LEU A 185 1.47 13.13 13.51
C LEU A 185 1.09 12.96 14.98
N HIS A 186 2.11 12.76 15.84
CA HIS A 186 1.94 12.64 17.29
C HIS A 186 1.13 11.42 17.77
N HIS A 187 0.95 10.39 16.94
CA HIS A 187 0.34 9.14 17.38
C HIS A 187 1.13 8.54 18.57
N PRO A 188 0.46 8.04 19.62
CA PRO A 188 1.13 7.54 20.84
C PRO A 188 1.97 6.26 20.63
N THR A 189 1.87 5.63 19.45
CA THR A 189 2.58 4.39 19.11
C THR A 189 3.42 4.56 17.85
N SER A 190 4.28 3.58 17.57
CA SER A 190 5.05 3.58 16.33
C SER A 190 4.16 3.39 15.09
N HIS A 191 4.64 3.81 13.91
CA HIS A 191 3.98 3.53 12.63
C HIS A 191 3.69 2.04 12.45
N SER A 192 4.58 1.17 12.92
CA SER A 192 4.43 -0.28 12.83
C SER A 192 3.34 -0.80 13.75
N ASP A 193 3.28 -0.33 15.01
CA ASP A 193 2.24 -0.73 15.95
C ASP A 193 0.86 -0.25 15.49
N LEU A 194 0.78 0.97 14.97
CA LEU A 194 -0.47 1.52 14.41
C LEU A 194 -0.93 0.71 13.19
N ALA A 195 -0.03 0.43 12.25
CA ALA A 195 -0.35 -0.40 11.08
C ALA A 195 -0.89 -1.77 11.49
N ASN A 196 -0.27 -2.37 12.51
CA ASN A 196 -0.68 -3.67 13.04
C ASN A 196 -2.04 -3.61 13.75
N SER A 197 -2.28 -2.60 14.58
CA SER A 197 -3.57 -2.45 15.31
C SER A 197 -4.72 -2.16 14.36
N GLU A 198 -4.53 -1.25 13.40
CA GLU A 198 -5.56 -0.92 12.41
C GLU A 198 -5.79 -2.07 11.43
N GLY A 199 -4.74 -2.80 11.04
CA GLY A 199 -4.88 -4.03 10.27
C GLY A 199 -5.77 -5.06 10.96
N LYS A 200 -5.60 -5.25 12.27
CA LYS A 200 -6.45 -6.14 13.07
C LYS A 200 -7.90 -5.65 13.16
N ARG A 201 -8.09 -4.35 13.42
CA ARG A 201 -9.41 -3.73 13.57
C ARG A 201 -10.21 -3.78 12.27
N LEU A 202 -9.61 -3.33 11.16
CA LEU A 202 -10.22 -3.33 9.83
C LEU A 202 -10.54 -4.75 9.37
N ARG A 203 -9.66 -5.72 9.65
CA ARG A 203 -9.97 -7.13 9.35
C ARG A 203 -11.28 -7.57 9.98
N ALA A 204 -11.40 -7.40 11.30
CA ALA A 204 -12.57 -7.86 12.05
C ALA A 204 -13.84 -7.22 11.47
N LEU A 205 -13.81 -5.89 11.30
CA LEU A 205 -14.93 -5.12 10.77
C LEU A 205 -15.35 -5.55 9.37
N LEU A 206 -14.39 -5.67 8.45
CA LEU A 206 -14.69 -5.93 7.04
C LEU A 206 -14.99 -7.39 6.78
N GLN A 207 -14.39 -8.33 7.52
CA GLN A 207 -14.70 -9.75 7.42
C GLN A 207 -16.08 -10.07 7.99
N GLU A 208 -16.48 -9.45 9.11
CA GLU A 208 -17.84 -9.57 9.64
C GLU A 208 -18.87 -9.10 8.59
N PHE A 209 -18.65 -7.92 8.00
CA PHE A 209 -19.51 -7.40 6.95
C PHE A 209 -19.52 -8.30 5.70
N ALA A 210 -18.37 -8.80 5.26
CA ALA A 210 -18.31 -9.66 4.08
C ALA A 210 -19.05 -10.99 4.28
N SER A 211 -19.05 -11.53 5.49
CA SER A 211 -19.79 -12.75 5.85
C SER A 211 -21.29 -12.54 5.90
N SER A 212 -21.77 -11.34 6.27
CA SER A 212 -23.20 -11.04 6.30
C SER A 212 -23.83 -10.87 4.90
N LEU A 213 -23.01 -10.69 3.86
CA LEU A 213 -23.49 -10.66 2.47
C LEU A 213 -23.82 -12.04 1.91
N THR A 214 -23.38 -13.12 2.57
CA THR A 214 -23.58 -14.51 2.15
C THR A 214 -24.61 -15.27 2.98
N ALA A 215 -25.14 -14.63 4.03
CA ALA A 215 -26.21 -15.15 4.88
C ALA A 215 -27.58 -14.69 4.36
#